data_AF-A0A0D9Y0F3-F1
#
_entry.id   AF-A0A0D9Y0F3-F1
#
_cell.length_a   1.000
_cell.length_b   1.000
_cell.length_c   1.000
_cell.angle_alpha   90.00
_cell.angle_beta   90.00
_cell.angle_gamma   90.00
#
_symmetry.space_group_name_H-M   'P 1'
#
loop_
_entity.id
_entity.type
_entity.pdbx_description
1 polymer ?
#
loop_
_entity_poly.entity_id
_entity_poly.type
_entity_poly.pdbx_seq_one_letter_code
_entity_poly.pdbx_strand_id
1 'polypeptide(L)'
;MDATAAQEGGGGGRYGVLLYYKYAEVPDAAALAASYESRCRALALVGRVRVGPDGVNATLGGRMAALEKHVAEMRSNALFEGTDFKLASCEDPVDERVARECGFTSLSVRLVKELVTLCSNPSLETPQITCAGRHLSAAEFHSVLQNAAGADLDSETPAEKNGVVVLDARNVYETRIGKFHVPNVETLDPEIRQYSDLPLWIDEHEEKLRGKSIMMYCTGGIRCEMASAYIRSKGEGFENVFQRYLELFPDGGYFEGKNFVFDHRISVGSLKENILGTCLLCGSSFDDYSSRCRCSNCRMLVLDSTKEYICELCRKNGKQCCQTLPRQDCRTESELIDSSDFGNQAITNQIATSTIPRSNGCEQLKKVKILCLHGFRQNASNFKGRTSALAKKLKHIAELVFIDAPHELSFVYKPNPDHNSDGSSLPSGTSKRKFAWLVAPNSTCHPEQSWKIADAPFDPLQYLQQTDGFEESYAYLEHAISQMGNIDGILGFSQGAAMGALFCRQQQKNCGSLKLRFGIFCSGYPAPIGDFDSDPIRLPSLHCFGNGEGQDRQIANRVSTELVDLFDKRCCSVIEHDMGHIIPTRPPYIDKIKEFLSNFI
;
A
#
# COMPACT_ATOMS: atom_id res chain seq x y z
N MET A 1 54.49 -31.48 8.42
CA MET A 1 53.53 -32.34 9.12
C MET A 1 53.09 -31.60 10.36
N ASP A 2 51.78 -31.46 10.47
CA ASP A 2 50.95 -31.00 11.58
C ASP A 2 51.00 -29.55 12.05
N ALA A 3 50.14 -28.79 11.36
CA ALA A 3 49.33 -27.73 11.94
C ALA A 3 48.42 -28.31 13.05
N THR A 4 48.53 -27.78 14.25
CA THR A 4 47.49 -27.89 15.28
C THR A 4 46.58 -26.68 15.15
N ALA A 5 45.54 -26.85 14.34
CA ALA A 5 44.41 -25.93 14.29
C ALA A 5 43.71 -25.96 15.67
N ALA A 6 43.76 -24.85 16.38
CA ALA A 6 42.86 -24.60 17.50
C ALA A 6 41.42 -24.57 16.94
N GLN A 7 40.63 -25.57 17.31
CA GLN A 7 39.18 -25.52 17.20
C GLN A 7 38.68 -24.35 18.06
N GLU A 8 38.39 -23.21 17.43
CA GLU A 8 37.47 -22.24 18.02
C GLU A 8 36.07 -22.84 17.98
N GLY A 9 35.61 -23.27 19.15
CA GLY A 9 34.30 -23.86 19.35
C GLY A 9 33.16 -22.93 18.91
N GLY A 10 32.10 -23.54 18.38
CA GLY A 10 30.84 -22.88 18.05
C GLY A 10 30.21 -22.25 19.29
N GLY A 11 30.47 -20.97 19.51
CA GLY A 11 29.73 -20.13 20.45
C GLY A 11 28.45 -19.62 19.80
N GLY A 12 27.35 -20.34 19.99
CA GLY A 12 26.00 -19.90 19.59
C GLY A 12 25.64 -18.58 20.28
N GLY A 13 25.87 -17.45 19.59
CA GLY A 13 25.55 -16.13 20.11
C GLY A 13 24.05 -15.88 20.06
N ARG A 14 23.46 -15.44 21.18
CA ARG A 14 22.05 -15.01 21.23
C ARG A 14 21.81 -13.86 20.23
N TYR A 15 20.73 -13.96 19.47
CA TYR A 15 20.25 -12.92 18.57
C TYR A 15 19.30 -11.98 19.29
N GLY A 16 19.07 -10.82 18.68
CA GLY A 16 18.16 -9.83 19.23
C GLY A 16 17.59 -8.89 18.18
N VAL A 17 16.66 -8.07 18.65
CA VAL A 17 16.08 -6.94 17.93
C VAL A 17 16.25 -5.69 18.77
N LEU A 18 16.70 -4.62 18.13
CA LEU A 18 16.83 -3.28 18.67
C LEU A 18 15.82 -2.36 17.98
N LEU A 19 14.98 -1.68 18.76
CA LEU A 19 14.06 -0.65 18.31
C LEU A 19 14.36 0.66 19.03
N TYR A 20 14.47 1.76 18.28
CA TYR A 20 14.50 3.10 18.85
C TYR A 20 14.15 4.14 17.80
N TYR A 21 13.78 5.32 18.27
CA TYR A 21 13.67 6.50 17.46
C TYR A 21 14.17 7.71 18.24
N LYS A 22 14.53 8.77 17.52
CA LYS A 22 14.88 10.06 18.10
C LYS A 22 14.41 11.13 17.14
N TYR A 23 13.52 12.00 17.62
CA TYR A 23 13.27 13.28 16.98
C TYR A 23 14.32 14.28 17.46
N ALA A 24 15.07 14.82 16.52
CA ALA A 24 16.08 15.84 16.74
C ALA A 24 16.43 16.45 15.39
N GLU A 25 16.80 17.72 15.36
CA GLU A 25 17.29 18.34 14.13
C GLU A 25 18.56 17.62 13.67
N VAL A 26 18.56 17.14 12.43
CA VAL A 26 19.68 16.46 11.79
C VAL A 26 20.22 17.37 10.69
N PRO A 27 21.32 18.11 10.93
CA PRO A 27 21.86 19.08 9.97
C PRO A 27 22.23 18.45 8.62
N ASP A 28 22.73 17.21 8.64
CA ASP A 28 23.04 16.44 7.44
C ASP A 28 22.49 15.01 7.53
N ALA A 29 21.23 14.86 7.12
CA ALA A 29 20.55 13.57 7.08
C ALA A 29 21.25 12.57 6.14
N ALA A 30 21.87 13.04 5.05
CA ALA A 30 22.55 12.19 4.08
C ALA A 30 23.84 11.60 4.67
N ALA A 31 24.65 12.43 5.35
CA ALA A 31 25.83 11.96 6.06
C ALA A 31 25.45 11.00 7.19
N LEU A 32 24.41 11.29 7.98
CA LEU A 32 23.96 10.40 9.04
C LEU A 32 23.49 9.04 8.48
N ALA A 33 22.73 9.04 7.38
CA ALA A 33 22.31 7.82 6.69
C ALA A 33 23.50 6.99 6.19
N ALA A 34 24.49 7.61 5.56
CA ALA A 34 25.71 6.93 5.13
C ALA A 34 26.49 6.34 6.33
N SER A 35 26.52 7.06 7.44
CA SER A 35 27.12 6.63 8.70
C SER A 35 26.42 5.39 9.28
N TYR A 36 25.08 5.35 9.22
CA TYR A 36 24.29 4.17 9.58
C TYR A 36 24.57 2.97 8.68
N GLU A 37 24.59 3.19 7.36
CA GLU A 37 24.85 2.14 6.37
C GLU A 37 26.20 1.49 6.61
N SER A 38 27.25 2.30 6.80
CA SER A 38 28.62 1.82 7.06
C SER A 38 28.72 1.04 8.38
N ARG A 39 28.23 1.60 9.48
CA ARG A 39 28.28 0.95 10.81
C ARG A 39 27.49 -0.34 10.86
N CYS A 40 26.24 -0.33 10.41
CA CYS A 40 25.38 -1.50 10.47
C CYS A 40 25.99 -2.64 9.62
N ARG A 41 26.57 -2.34 8.45
CA ARG A 41 27.29 -3.34 7.65
C ARG A 41 28.53 -3.88 8.36
N ALA A 42 29.34 -3.02 8.98
CA ALA A 42 30.53 -3.43 9.73
C ALA A 42 30.17 -4.33 10.93
N LEU A 43 29.01 -4.12 11.54
CA LEU A 43 28.48 -4.91 12.65
C LEU A 43 27.64 -6.11 12.21
N ALA A 44 27.51 -6.36 10.90
CA ALA A 44 26.62 -7.36 10.31
C ALA A 44 25.16 -7.26 10.82
N LEU A 45 24.69 -6.03 11.05
CA LEU A 45 23.31 -5.74 11.42
C LEU A 45 22.44 -5.59 10.17
N VAL A 46 21.23 -6.13 10.28
CA VAL A 46 20.16 -6.11 9.28
C VAL A 46 18.96 -5.36 9.85
N GLY A 47 18.00 -4.98 9.01
CA GLY A 47 16.84 -4.22 9.46
C GLY A 47 16.58 -2.98 8.64
N ARG A 48 15.87 -2.03 9.24
CA ARG A 48 15.43 -0.78 8.61
C ARG A 48 15.85 0.41 9.44
N VAL A 49 16.48 1.39 8.79
CA VAL A 49 16.75 2.70 9.37
C VAL A 49 16.16 3.76 8.45
N ARG A 50 15.37 4.65 9.02
CA ARG A 50 14.85 5.84 8.34
C ARG A 50 15.54 7.05 8.94
N VAL A 51 16.17 7.85 8.09
CA VAL A 51 16.85 9.08 8.49
C VAL A 51 16.18 10.23 7.75
N GLY A 52 15.74 11.24 8.49
CA GLY A 52 15.15 12.45 7.94
C GLY A 52 15.80 13.69 8.55
N PRO A 53 15.42 14.89 8.10
CA PRO A 53 15.88 16.14 8.71
C PRO A 53 15.45 16.24 10.18
N ASP A 54 14.34 15.60 10.54
CA ASP A 54 13.76 15.68 11.88
C ASP A 54 14.14 14.50 12.79
N GLY A 55 15.08 13.64 12.37
CA GLY A 55 15.64 12.61 13.24
C GLY A 55 15.87 11.24 12.61
N VAL A 56 15.73 10.19 13.43
CA VAL A 56 15.97 8.78 13.05
C VAL A 56 14.92 7.85 13.63
N ASN A 57 14.53 6.84 12.86
CA ASN A 57 13.75 5.69 13.32
C ASN A 57 14.42 4.39 12.87
N ALA A 58 14.78 3.52 13.81
CA ALA A 58 15.57 2.33 13.55
C ALA A 58 14.94 1.08 14.16
N THR A 59 14.90 0.01 13.36
CA THR A 59 14.61 -1.35 13.77
C THR A 59 15.72 -2.24 13.22
N LEU A 60 16.62 -2.68 14.08
CA LEU A 60 17.82 -3.43 13.72
C LEU A 60 17.79 -4.81 14.36
N GLY A 61 18.42 -5.80 13.73
CA GLY A 61 18.63 -7.12 14.33
C GLY A 61 19.95 -7.71 13.93
N GLY A 62 20.35 -8.71 14.70
CA GLY A 62 21.64 -9.35 14.59
C GLY A 62 22.05 -9.93 15.94
N ARG A 63 23.33 -10.24 16.07
CA ARG A 63 23.89 -10.75 17.34
C ARG A 63 23.74 -9.70 18.44
N MET A 64 23.38 -10.14 19.65
CA MET A 64 23.21 -9.25 20.80
C MET A 64 24.43 -8.34 21.05
N ALA A 65 25.64 -8.89 21.01
CA ALA A 65 26.87 -8.11 21.18
C ALA A 65 27.05 -7.00 20.11
N ALA A 66 26.60 -7.24 18.86
CA ALA A 66 26.65 -6.25 17.79
C ALA A 66 25.61 -5.13 18.01
N LEU A 67 24.41 -5.49 18.49
CA LEU A 67 23.38 -4.52 18.85
C LEU A 67 23.80 -3.66 20.04
N GLU A 68 24.38 -4.25 21.08
CA GLU A 68 24.92 -3.54 22.24
C GLU A 68 26.04 -2.57 21.84
N LYS A 69 26.95 -3.01 20.95
CA LYS A 69 27.98 -2.14 20.39
C LYS A 69 27.38 -0.96 19.61
N HIS A 70 26.37 -1.22 18.76
CA HIS A 70 25.65 -0.16 18.06
C HIS A 70 25.00 0.82 19.04
N VAL A 71 24.37 0.35 20.11
CA VAL A 71 23.75 1.20 21.15
C VAL A 71 24.80 2.07 21.84
N ALA A 72 25.96 1.51 22.22
CA ALA A 72 27.03 2.26 22.86
C ALA A 72 27.55 3.40 21.96
N GLU A 73 27.71 3.12 20.66
CA GLU A 73 28.11 4.12 19.68
C GLU A 73 27.04 5.23 19.51
N MET A 74 25.76 4.87 19.45
CA MET A 74 24.70 5.89 19.38
C MET A 74 24.67 6.76 20.63
N ARG A 75 24.80 6.18 21.83
CA ARG A 75 24.86 6.93 23.10
C ARG A 75 26.05 7.88 23.19
N SER A 76 27.14 7.61 22.47
CA SER A 76 28.30 8.51 22.44
C SER A 76 28.08 9.77 21.59
N ASN A 77 27.03 9.80 20.78
CA ASN A 77 26.67 10.94 19.95
C ASN A 77 25.57 11.75 20.64
N ALA A 78 25.84 13.04 20.85
CA ALA A 78 24.92 13.99 21.50
C ALA A 78 23.53 14.04 20.85
N LEU A 79 23.42 13.76 19.55
CA LEU A 79 22.13 13.67 18.84
C LEU A 79 21.17 12.65 19.47
N PHE A 80 21.70 11.57 20.06
CA PHE A 80 20.92 10.48 20.65
C PHE A 80 20.91 10.52 22.18
N GLU A 81 21.24 11.66 22.79
CA GLU A 81 21.11 11.84 24.22
C GLU A 81 19.65 11.63 24.65
N GLY A 82 19.44 10.87 25.73
CA GLY A 82 18.12 10.50 26.23
C GLY A 82 17.31 9.56 25.32
N THR A 83 17.91 8.98 24.27
CA THR A 83 17.22 8.00 23.42
C THR A 83 16.93 6.71 24.19
N ASP A 84 15.69 6.26 24.10
CA ASP A 84 15.23 4.98 24.65
C ASP A 84 15.55 3.85 23.65
N PHE A 85 16.58 3.06 23.97
CA PHE A 85 17.01 1.92 23.17
C PHE A 85 16.36 0.64 23.67
N LYS A 86 15.37 0.14 22.93
CA LYS A 86 14.60 -1.06 23.28
C LYS A 86 15.25 -2.28 22.68
N LEU A 87 16.04 -2.98 23.49
CA LEU A 87 16.72 -4.21 23.11
C LEU A 87 15.95 -5.42 23.64
N ALA A 88 15.71 -6.39 22.78
CA ALA A 88 15.07 -7.64 23.15
C ALA A 88 15.81 -8.83 22.54
N SER A 89 16.06 -9.86 23.34
CA SER A 89 16.60 -11.14 22.85
C SER A 89 15.54 -11.89 22.05
N CYS A 90 15.99 -12.60 21.04
CA CYS A 90 15.15 -13.46 20.22
C CYS A 90 15.93 -14.65 19.67
N GLU A 91 15.21 -15.67 19.23
CA GLU A 91 15.80 -16.77 18.48
C GLU A 91 15.97 -16.36 17.00
N ASP A 92 16.76 -17.13 16.25
CA ASP A 92 16.89 -16.93 14.81
C ASP A 92 15.53 -17.09 14.13
N PRO A 93 15.25 -16.32 13.07
CA PRO A 93 13.98 -16.42 12.36
C PRO A 93 13.81 -17.83 11.80
N VAL A 94 12.72 -18.49 12.21
CA VAL A 94 12.37 -19.88 11.85
C VAL A 94 12.10 -20.05 10.33
N ASP A 95 11.82 -18.95 9.62
CA ASP A 95 11.51 -18.93 8.19
C ASP A 95 12.15 -17.72 7.49
N GLU A 96 12.89 -17.96 6.40
CA GLU A 96 13.48 -16.90 5.56
C GLU A 96 12.44 -15.90 5.04
N ARG A 97 11.20 -16.32 4.76
CA ARG A 97 10.11 -15.43 4.34
C ARG A 97 9.79 -14.41 5.43
N VAL A 98 9.71 -14.85 6.68
CA VAL A 98 9.48 -14.00 7.86
C VAL A 98 10.63 -13.00 8.01
N ALA A 99 11.88 -13.47 7.88
CA ALA A 99 13.06 -12.62 7.89
C ALA A 99 13.01 -11.56 6.77
N ARG A 100 12.68 -11.96 5.53
CA ARG A 100 12.57 -11.05 4.37
C ARG A 100 11.51 -9.98 4.58
N GLU A 101 10.33 -10.36 5.05
CA GLU A 101 9.22 -9.43 5.24
C GLU A 101 9.45 -8.43 6.38
N CYS A 102 10.11 -8.85 7.46
CA CYS A 102 10.47 -7.94 8.55
C CYS A 102 11.67 -7.04 8.19
N GLY A 103 12.36 -7.32 7.08
CA GLY A 103 13.53 -6.59 6.64
C GLY A 103 14.80 -6.99 7.39
N PHE A 104 14.85 -8.19 7.96
CA PHE A 104 16.02 -8.72 8.67
C PHE A 104 16.84 -9.69 7.82
N THR A 105 16.60 -9.78 6.50
CA THR A 105 17.53 -10.45 5.57
C THR A 105 18.50 -9.50 4.90
N SER A 106 18.32 -8.19 5.09
CA SER A 106 19.17 -7.16 4.50
C SER A 106 19.08 -5.89 5.31
N LEU A 107 20.08 -5.02 5.20
CA LEU A 107 20.01 -3.68 5.74
C LEU A 107 19.31 -2.75 4.73
N SER A 108 18.34 -1.97 5.18
CA SER A 108 17.74 -0.88 4.39
C SER A 108 17.80 0.43 5.16
N VAL A 109 18.79 1.26 4.84
CA VAL A 109 18.84 2.65 5.29
C VAL A 109 18.19 3.54 4.22
N ARG A 110 17.23 4.37 4.62
CA ARG A 110 16.47 5.23 3.70
C ARG A 110 16.44 6.66 4.19
N LEU A 111 16.77 7.58 3.29
CA LEU A 111 16.44 8.99 3.44
C LEU A 111 14.93 9.17 3.26
N VAL A 112 14.31 9.80 4.25
CA VAL A 112 12.87 10.05 4.28
C VAL A 112 12.61 11.52 4.59
N LYS A 113 11.47 12.03 4.12
CA LYS A 113 11.00 13.35 4.52
C LYS A 113 10.50 13.34 5.95
N GLU A 114 9.79 12.28 6.32
CA GLU A 114 9.21 12.08 7.65
C GLU A 114 9.57 10.69 8.15
N LEU A 115 9.91 10.57 9.44
CA LEU A 115 10.23 9.28 10.06
C LEU A 115 9.03 8.31 10.02
N VAL A 116 7.84 8.89 10.21
CA VAL A 116 6.54 8.25 10.06
C VAL A 116 5.64 9.19 9.29
N THR A 117 4.99 8.68 8.24
CA THR A 117 4.12 9.48 7.37
C THR A 117 2.80 9.76 8.05
N LEU A 118 2.60 11.00 8.54
CA LEU A 118 1.39 11.39 9.26
C LEU A 118 0.19 11.59 8.32
N CYS A 119 0.39 12.16 7.14
CA CYS A 119 -0.71 12.40 6.19
C CYS A 119 -0.29 12.04 4.77
N SER A 120 -1.24 11.52 3.98
CA SER A 120 -1.03 11.26 2.55
C SER A 120 -1.33 12.50 1.69
N ASN A 121 -1.94 13.54 2.27
CA ASN A 121 -2.28 14.78 1.59
C ASN A 121 -1.11 15.78 1.70
N PRO A 122 -0.47 16.17 0.58
CA PRO A 122 0.63 17.13 0.60
C PRO A 122 0.22 18.56 1.00
N SER A 123 -1.08 18.86 1.09
CA SER A 123 -1.60 20.16 1.49
C SER A 123 -1.76 20.32 3.02
N LEU A 124 -1.60 19.24 3.78
CA LEU A 124 -1.73 19.28 5.24
C LEU A 124 -0.33 19.49 5.83
N GLU A 125 -0.15 20.58 6.58
CA GLU A 125 1.13 20.87 7.22
C GLU A 125 1.43 19.86 8.32
N THR A 126 2.63 19.29 8.30
CA THR A 126 3.10 18.37 9.33
C THR A 126 3.32 19.17 10.63
N PRO A 127 2.70 18.79 11.75
CA PRO A 127 2.82 19.53 12.99
C PRO A 127 4.26 19.47 13.50
N GLN A 128 4.70 20.55 14.15
CA GLN A 128 6.02 20.57 14.77
C GLN A 128 6.08 19.60 15.94
N ILE A 129 7.16 18.83 16.03
CA ILE A 129 7.37 17.87 17.13
C ILE A 129 7.40 18.54 18.51
N THR A 130 7.79 19.81 18.60
CA THR A 130 7.75 20.62 19.82
C THR A 130 6.32 20.79 20.37
N CYS A 131 5.31 20.61 19.51
CA CYS A 131 3.91 20.58 19.88
C CYS A 131 3.44 19.20 20.37
N ALA A 132 4.30 18.17 20.43
CA ALA A 132 3.92 16.85 20.95
C ALA A 132 3.44 16.93 22.41
N GLY A 133 2.56 16.01 22.79
CA GLY A 133 2.03 15.92 24.15
C GLY A 133 3.09 15.52 25.19
N ARG A 134 2.72 15.62 26.47
CA ARG A 134 3.59 15.23 27.57
C ARG A 134 3.83 13.72 27.59
N HIS A 135 5.09 13.30 27.61
CA HIS A 135 5.43 11.89 27.84
C HIS A 135 5.10 11.46 29.29
N LEU A 136 4.47 10.30 29.45
CA LEU A 136 4.32 9.64 30.75
C LEU A 136 5.18 8.38 30.81
N SER A 137 5.66 8.06 31.99
CA SER A 137 6.10 6.71 32.31
C SER A 137 4.90 5.74 32.35
N ALA A 138 5.16 4.44 32.25
CA ALA A 138 4.07 3.45 32.35
C ALA A 138 3.34 3.48 33.68
N ALA A 139 4.06 3.75 34.78
CA ALA A 139 3.47 3.87 36.10
C ALA A 139 2.51 5.06 36.19
N GLU A 140 2.90 6.22 35.65
CA GLU A 140 2.03 7.38 35.55
C GLU A 140 0.82 7.09 34.65
N PHE A 141 1.03 6.49 33.47
CA PHE A 141 -0.05 6.12 32.56
C PHE A 141 -1.06 5.18 33.22
N HIS A 142 -0.58 4.17 33.95
CA HIS A 142 -1.43 3.25 34.69
C HIS A 142 -2.20 3.93 35.81
N SER A 143 -1.54 4.80 36.58
CA SER A 143 -2.19 5.54 37.67
C SER A 143 -3.31 6.43 37.14
N VAL A 144 -3.12 7.13 36.01
CA VAL A 144 -4.18 7.93 35.38
C VAL A 144 -5.38 7.06 34.99
N LEU A 145 -5.13 5.91 34.36
CA LEU A 145 -6.20 4.98 33.99
C LEU A 145 -6.91 4.37 35.20
N GLN A 146 -6.15 4.02 36.25
CA GLN A 146 -6.71 3.44 37.48
C GLN A 146 -7.60 4.44 38.22
N ASN A 147 -7.18 5.71 38.30
CA ASN A 147 -7.98 6.76 38.89
C ASN A 147 -9.26 7.01 38.09
N ALA A 148 -9.16 7.01 36.75
CA ALA A 148 -10.31 7.17 35.88
C ALA A 148 -11.28 5.97 35.92
N ALA A 149 -10.76 4.75 36.11
CA ALA A 149 -11.57 3.53 36.20
C ALA A 149 -12.34 3.42 37.53
N GLY A 150 -11.78 3.97 38.62
CA GLY A 150 -12.35 3.93 39.97
C GLY A 150 -13.25 5.11 40.34
N ALA A 151 -13.42 6.10 39.48
CA ALA A 151 -14.34 7.21 39.71
C ALA A 151 -15.80 6.74 39.50
N ASP A 152 -16.62 6.80 40.55
CA ASP A 152 -18.07 6.60 40.45
C ASP A 152 -18.70 7.72 39.61
N LEU A 153 -19.63 7.36 38.72
CA LEU A 153 -20.37 8.28 37.84
C LEU A 153 -21.21 9.36 38.57
N ASP A 154 -21.28 9.30 39.91
CA ASP A 154 -22.14 10.14 40.77
C ASP A 154 -21.36 11.22 41.56
N SER A 155 -20.05 11.38 41.38
CA SER A 155 -19.26 12.45 42.04
C SER A 155 -19.41 13.79 41.31
N GLU A 156 -20.33 14.65 41.78
CA GLU A 156 -20.52 16.01 41.28
C GLU A 156 -19.39 16.97 41.75
N THR A 157 -18.16 16.81 41.24
CA THR A 157 -17.14 17.87 41.36
C THR A 157 -16.78 18.52 40.01
N PRO A 158 -16.75 19.86 39.91
CA PRO A 158 -16.62 20.56 38.61
C PRO A 158 -15.29 20.36 37.87
N ALA A 159 -14.23 19.92 38.56
CA ALA A 159 -12.92 19.68 37.96
C ALA A 159 -12.80 18.32 37.22
N GLU A 160 -13.78 17.43 37.42
CA GLU A 160 -13.85 16.08 36.84
C GLU A 160 -14.73 16.01 35.56
N LYS A 161 -15.15 17.16 35.00
CA LYS A 161 -16.02 17.23 33.80
C LYS A 161 -15.36 16.78 32.49
N ASN A 162 -14.04 16.68 32.46
CA ASN A 162 -13.27 16.42 31.25
C ASN A 162 -12.79 14.97 31.26
N GLY A 163 -13.68 14.04 30.91
CA GLY A 163 -13.44 12.59 30.98
C GLY A 163 -12.15 12.12 30.28
N VAL A 164 -11.65 10.97 30.71
CA VAL A 164 -10.46 10.33 30.11
C VAL A 164 -10.90 9.44 28.95
N VAL A 165 -10.15 9.47 27.85
CA VAL A 165 -10.31 8.54 26.72
C VAL A 165 -8.99 7.91 26.37
N VAL A 166 -9.01 6.67 25.88
CA VAL A 166 -7.83 5.99 25.36
C VAL A 166 -7.92 5.92 23.83
N LEU A 167 -6.95 6.45 23.10
CA LEU A 167 -6.93 6.44 21.64
C LEU A 167 -5.84 5.51 21.09
N ASP A 168 -6.25 4.49 20.34
CA ASP A 168 -5.34 3.58 19.66
C ASP A 168 -4.80 4.20 18.36
N ALA A 169 -3.53 4.58 18.34
CA ALA A 169 -2.89 5.18 17.16
C ALA A 169 -2.30 4.13 16.20
N ARG A 170 -2.67 2.85 16.37
CA ARG A 170 -2.15 1.74 15.57
C ARG A 170 -3.07 1.38 14.43
N ASN A 171 -2.56 0.57 13.50
CA ASN A 171 -3.37 0.02 12.43
C ASN A 171 -4.27 -1.09 13.00
N VAL A 172 -5.43 -1.30 12.39
CA VAL A 172 -6.45 -2.28 12.83
C VAL A 172 -5.89 -3.69 13.03
N TYR A 173 -4.89 -4.11 12.23
CA TYR A 173 -4.33 -5.46 12.39
C TYR A 173 -3.52 -5.60 13.68
N GLU A 174 -3.02 -4.50 14.25
CA GLU A 174 -2.33 -4.46 15.54
C GLU A 174 -3.36 -4.47 16.68
N THR A 175 -4.43 -3.68 16.56
CA THR A 175 -5.53 -3.59 17.53
C THR A 175 -6.30 -4.90 17.68
N ARG A 176 -6.47 -5.63 16.57
CA ARG A 176 -7.23 -6.88 16.51
C ARG A 176 -6.70 -7.98 17.44
N ILE A 177 -5.39 -8.01 17.70
CA ILE A 177 -4.78 -9.05 18.53
C ILE A 177 -4.48 -8.60 19.96
N GLY A 178 -4.54 -7.31 20.22
CA GLY A 178 -4.35 -6.78 21.57
C GLY A 178 -4.62 -5.29 21.62
N LYS A 179 -5.31 -4.83 22.66
CA LYS A 179 -5.70 -3.42 22.84
C LYS A 179 -5.92 -3.12 24.31
N PHE A 180 -6.01 -1.84 24.65
CA PHE A 180 -6.43 -1.46 25.99
C PHE A 180 -7.91 -1.73 26.21
N HIS A 181 -8.21 -2.22 27.40
CA HIS A 181 -9.52 -2.30 27.96
C HIS A 181 -9.45 -1.80 29.41
N VAL A 182 -10.10 -0.67 29.67
CA VAL A 182 -10.10 0.00 30.96
C VAL A 182 -11.57 0.16 31.38
N PRO A 183 -11.98 -0.35 32.55
CA PRO A 183 -13.35 -0.14 33.03
C PRO A 183 -13.69 1.35 33.09
N ASN A 184 -14.89 1.72 32.69
CA ASN A 184 -15.41 3.11 32.72
C ASN A 184 -14.64 4.15 31.90
N VAL A 185 -13.66 3.74 31.10
CA VAL A 185 -12.89 4.64 30.22
C VAL A 185 -13.08 4.21 28.77
N GLU A 186 -13.59 5.13 27.95
CA GLU A 186 -13.83 4.87 26.53
C GLU A 186 -12.51 4.65 25.79
N THR A 187 -12.39 3.50 25.11
CA THR A 187 -11.29 3.23 24.19
C THR A 187 -11.74 3.49 22.76
N LEU A 188 -11.17 4.52 22.16
CA LEU A 188 -11.37 4.94 20.78
C LEU A 188 -10.46 4.11 19.87
N ASP A 189 -11.08 3.28 19.02
CA ASP A 189 -10.43 2.53 17.95
C ASP A 189 -10.76 3.18 16.60
N PRO A 190 -9.79 3.87 15.97
CA PRO A 190 -9.98 4.48 14.66
C PRO A 190 -10.21 3.49 13.51
N GLU A 191 -9.94 2.19 13.73
CA GLU A 191 -9.99 1.15 12.70
C GLU A 191 -9.16 1.50 11.43
N ILE A 192 -8.07 2.27 11.59
CA ILE A 192 -7.27 2.75 10.47
C ILE A 192 -6.46 1.62 9.82
N ARG A 193 -6.31 1.67 8.48
CA ARG A 193 -5.50 0.68 7.74
C ARG A 193 -4.02 0.99 7.79
N GLN A 194 -3.71 2.28 7.70
CA GLN A 194 -2.38 2.85 7.73
C GLN A 194 -2.42 4.09 8.63
N TYR A 195 -1.31 4.36 9.29
CA TYR A 195 -1.19 5.50 10.19
C TYR A 195 -1.52 6.85 9.53
N SER A 196 -1.30 6.99 8.23
CA SER A 196 -1.63 8.21 7.49
C SER A 196 -3.12 8.49 7.31
N ASP A 197 -3.99 7.57 7.73
CA ASP A 197 -5.43 7.74 7.79
C ASP A 197 -5.88 8.34 9.16
N LEU A 198 -5.01 8.34 10.18
CA LEU A 198 -5.35 8.81 11.53
C LEU A 198 -5.75 10.29 11.60
N PRO A 199 -5.08 11.24 10.92
CA PRO A 199 -5.49 12.64 10.95
C PRO A 199 -6.93 12.86 10.47
N LEU A 200 -7.33 12.15 9.40
CA LEU A 200 -8.68 12.25 8.87
C LEU A 200 -9.70 11.74 9.91
N TRP A 201 -9.40 10.62 10.57
CA TRP A 201 -10.26 10.11 11.63
C TRP A 201 -10.37 11.11 12.81
N ILE A 202 -9.26 11.75 13.19
CA ILE A 202 -9.24 12.78 14.25
C ILE A 202 -10.14 13.97 13.83
N ASP A 203 -10.04 14.42 12.59
CA ASP A 203 -10.83 15.54 12.05
C ASP A 203 -12.33 15.23 12.03
N GLU A 204 -12.70 13.99 11.71
CA GLU A 204 -14.09 13.52 11.65
C GLU A 204 -14.70 13.27 13.04
N HIS A 205 -13.87 13.19 14.10
CA HIS A 205 -14.27 12.81 15.47
C HIS A 205 -13.74 13.77 16.53
N GLU A 206 -13.51 15.04 16.18
CA GLU A 206 -12.97 16.04 17.12
C GLU A 206 -13.82 16.15 18.40
N GLU A 207 -15.14 15.96 18.30
CA GLU A 207 -16.07 15.98 19.43
C GLU A 207 -15.81 14.88 20.47
N LYS A 208 -15.22 13.75 20.05
CA LYS A 208 -14.84 12.66 20.98
C LYS A 208 -13.57 12.94 21.76
N LEU A 209 -12.81 13.95 21.35
CA LEU A 209 -11.48 14.27 21.85
C LEU A 209 -11.43 15.64 22.54
N ARG A 210 -12.23 16.61 22.06
CA ARG A 210 -12.24 17.98 22.55
C ARG A 210 -12.65 18.04 24.02
N GLY A 211 -11.82 18.71 24.82
CA GLY A 211 -12.03 18.88 26.25
C GLY A 211 -11.80 17.61 27.06
N LYS A 212 -11.26 16.53 26.49
CA LYS A 212 -10.98 15.28 27.21
C LYS A 212 -9.48 15.11 27.45
N SER A 213 -9.12 14.28 28.42
CA SER A 213 -7.74 13.79 28.58
C SER A 213 -7.51 12.58 27.68
N ILE A 214 -6.62 12.70 26.69
CA ILE A 214 -6.46 11.72 25.61
C ILE A 214 -5.23 10.83 25.86
N MET A 215 -5.43 9.66 26.44
CA MET A 215 -4.37 8.66 26.61
C MET A 215 -4.09 7.96 25.28
N MET A 216 -2.99 8.25 24.60
CA MET A 216 -2.68 7.60 23.32
C MET A 216 -1.72 6.42 23.50
N TYR A 217 -1.75 5.48 22.57
CA TYR A 217 -0.71 4.45 22.55
C TYR A 217 -0.44 3.92 21.15
N CYS A 218 0.80 3.45 20.98
CA CYS A 218 1.22 2.65 19.85
C CYS A 218 2.38 1.74 20.28
N THR A 219 2.81 0.82 19.42
CA THR A 219 3.85 -0.18 19.76
C THR A 219 5.17 0.44 20.25
N GLY A 220 5.67 1.45 19.52
CA GLY A 220 7.03 1.97 19.72
C GLY A 220 7.09 3.38 20.30
N GLY A 221 5.98 4.12 20.26
CA GLY A 221 5.83 5.51 20.70
C GLY A 221 5.85 6.54 19.58
N ILE A 222 6.70 6.34 18.57
CA ILE A 222 6.93 7.29 17.46
C ILE A 222 5.66 7.82 16.76
N ARG A 223 4.58 7.02 16.67
CA ARG A 223 3.30 7.46 16.08
C ARG A 223 2.53 8.40 16.99
N CYS A 224 2.55 8.22 18.31
CA CYS A 224 1.80 9.12 19.16
C CYS A 224 2.55 10.46 19.33
N GLU A 225 3.85 10.54 19.08
CA GLU A 225 4.56 11.82 19.01
C GLU A 225 3.89 12.75 17.99
N MET A 226 3.83 12.32 16.72
CA MET A 226 3.24 13.12 15.65
C MET A 226 1.72 13.26 15.77
N ALA A 227 1.02 12.22 16.22
CA ALA A 227 -0.43 12.29 16.38
C ALA A 227 -0.83 13.23 17.52
N SER A 228 -0.06 13.24 18.62
CA SER A 228 -0.26 14.19 19.72
C SER A 228 0.00 15.63 19.29
N ALA A 229 1.06 15.86 18.51
CA ALA A 229 1.35 17.17 17.94
C ALA A 229 0.24 17.65 17.00
N TYR A 230 -0.33 16.74 16.22
CA TYR A 230 -1.46 17.02 15.34
C TYR A 230 -2.71 17.41 16.13
N ILE A 231 -3.07 16.63 17.16
CA ILE A 231 -4.20 16.90 18.03
C ILE A 231 -4.03 18.27 18.73
N ARG A 232 -2.83 18.55 19.26
CA ARG A 232 -2.51 19.84 19.90
C ARG A 232 -2.56 21.01 18.93
N SER A 233 -2.22 20.82 17.66
CA SER A 233 -2.32 21.89 16.65
C SER A 233 -3.75 22.33 16.34
N LYS A 234 -4.77 21.59 16.79
CA LYS A 234 -6.19 21.93 16.61
C LYS A 234 -6.71 23.02 17.57
N GLY A 235 -5.91 23.45 18.54
CA GLY A 235 -6.24 24.57 19.44
C GLY A 235 -6.69 24.16 20.85
N GLU A 236 -7.41 25.06 21.54
CA GLU A 236 -7.81 24.89 22.94
C GLU A 236 -8.70 23.65 23.17
N GLY A 237 -8.42 22.90 24.24
CA GLY A 237 -9.15 21.68 24.61
C GLY A 237 -8.47 20.34 24.26
N PHE A 238 -7.18 20.35 23.89
CA PHE A 238 -6.44 19.17 23.42
C PHE A 238 -5.09 18.97 24.15
N GLU A 239 -5.06 19.14 25.47
CA GLU A 239 -3.80 19.41 26.19
C GLU A 239 -3.05 18.17 26.69
N ASN A 240 -3.70 17.00 26.74
CA ASN A 240 -3.21 15.85 27.48
C ASN A 240 -3.08 14.64 26.57
N VAL A 241 -1.86 14.35 26.12
CA VAL A 241 -1.54 13.16 25.30
C VAL A 241 -0.34 12.41 25.84
N PHE A 242 -0.52 11.10 26.05
CA PHE A 242 0.41 10.28 26.83
C PHE A 242 0.78 8.98 26.10
N GLN A 243 1.81 8.23 26.56
CA GLN A 243 2.26 6.96 25.97
C GLN A 243 2.90 6.02 27.03
N ARG A 244 3.12 4.74 26.66
CA ARG A 244 4.10 3.76 27.24
C ARG A 244 3.63 2.86 28.39
N TYR A 245 2.93 1.75 28.12
CA TYR A 245 2.36 0.89 29.19
C TYR A 245 2.96 -0.52 29.35
N LEU A 246 3.26 -1.22 28.25
CA LEU A 246 3.44 -2.69 28.25
C LEU A 246 4.74 -3.24 28.89
N GLU A 247 5.77 -2.41 29.07
CA GLU A 247 7.08 -2.88 29.59
C GLU A 247 7.07 -3.12 31.12
N LEU A 248 6.19 -2.43 31.86
CA LEU A 248 6.16 -2.43 33.32
C LEU A 248 5.05 -3.31 33.93
N PHE A 249 4.12 -3.80 33.10
CA PHE A 249 3.01 -4.68 33.51
C PHE A 249 3.11 -6.01 32.75
N PRO A 250 3.87 -7.00 33.26
CA PRO A 250 4.12 -8.28 32.56
C PRO A 250 2.85 -9.12 32.36
N ASP A 251 1.88 -8.95 33.26
CA ASP A 251 0.52 -9.49 33.19
C ASP A 251 -0.39 -8.69 32.23
N GLY A 252 0.16 -7.70 31.54
CA GLY A 252 -0.52 -6.85 30.59
C GLY A 252 -1.35 -5.73 31.22
N GLY A 253 -1.59 -5.70 32.54
CA GLY A 253 -2.44 -4.69 33.18
C GLY A 253 -3.82 -4.56 32.50
N TYR A 254 -4.16 -3.35 32.06
CA TYR A 254 -5.32 -2.96 31.23
C TYR A 254 -5.13 -3.25 29.74
N PHE A 255 -3.95 -3.68 29.30
CA PHE A 255 -3.75 -4.16 27.94
C PHE A 255 -4.08 -5.65 27.87
N GLU A 256 -5.03 -5.99 27.02
CA GLU A 256 -5.48 -7.37 26.81
C GLU A 256 -4.95 -7.91 25.48
N GLY A 257 -4.67 -9.22 25.42
CA GLY A 257 -4.16 -9.90 24.23
C GLY A 257 -2.65 -9.72 23.99
N LYS A 258 -2.25 -9.74 22.72
CA LYS A 258 -0.87 -9.69 22.25
C LYS A 258 -0.53 -8.34 21.62
N ASN A 259 0.67 -7.85 21.87
CA ASN A 259 1.17 -6.63 21.24
C ASN A 259 1.89 -6.94 19.93
N PHE A 260 1.37 -6.44 18.80
CA PHE A 260 2.00 -6.59 17.50
C PHE A 260 3.36 -5.89 17.43
N VAL A 261 4.39 -6.56 16.92
CA VAL A 261 5.74 -6.03 16.73
C VAL A 261 6.23 -6.20 15.29
N PHE A 262 7.03 -5.24 14.82
CA PHE A 262 7.46 -5.16 13.42
C PHE A 262 8.76 -5.94 13.14
N ASP A 263 8.90 -7.10 13.78
CA ASP A 263 10.03 -8.02 13.65
C ASP A 263 9.57 -9.48 13.57
N HIS A 264 10.49 -10.44 13.55
CA HIS A 264 10.16 -11.85 13.31
C HIS A 264 9.30 -12.47 14.43
N ARG A 265 9.24 -11.86 15.62
CA ARG A 265 8.35 -12.31 16.70
C ARG A 265 6.88 -12.09 16.35
N ILE A 266 6.58 -11.12 15.47
CA ILE A 266 5.24 -10.74 14.96
C ILE A 266 4.32 -10.16 16.03
N SER A 267 4.26 -10.79 17.20
CA SER A 267 3.59 -10.29 18.38
C SER A 267 4.33 -10.76 19.63
N VAL A 268 4.23 -9.98 20.71
CA VAL A 268 4.71 -10.37 22.04
C VAL A 268 3.50 -10.38 22.98
N GLY A 269 3.37 -11.45 23.75
CA GLY A 269 2.18 -11.70 24.55
C GLY A 269 2.21 -11.04 25.93
N SER A 270 1.02 -10.69 26.42
CA SER A 270 0.74 -10.64 27.86
C SER A 270 0.75 -12.07 28.43
N LEU A 271 1.08 -12.23 29.72
CA LEU A 271 0.95 -13.53 30.42
C LEU A 271 -0.51 -14.02 30.50
N LYS A 272 -1.49 -13.19 30.14
CA LYS A 272 -2.90 -13.56 30.07
C LYS A 272 -3.18 -14.32 28.77
N GLU A 273 -3.71 -15.54 28.88
CA GLU A 273 -4.13 -16.38 27.74
C GLU A 273 -5.40 -15.86 27.01
N ASN A 274 -5.78 -14.59 27.19
CA ASN A 274 -6.98 -14.05 26.58
C ASN A 274 -6.76 -13.75 25.08
N ILE A 275 -7.28 -14.62 24.23
CA ILE A 275 -7.25 -14.46 22.77
C ILE A 275 -8.36 -13.50 22.34
N LEU A 276 -7.99 -12.24 22.09
CA LEU A 276 -8.92 -11.23 21.57
C LEU A 276 -9.23 -11.38 20.08
N GLY A 277 -8.25 -11.87 19.33
CA GLY A 277 -8.36 -12.02 17.90
C GLY A 277 -9.41 -13.08 17.54
N THR A 278 -10.00 -12.94 16.36
CA THR A 278 -10.93 -13.93 15.83
C THR A 278 -10.51 -14.31 14.42
N CYS A 279 -10.50 -15.60 14.12
CA CYS A 279 -10.31 -16.10 12.78
C CYS A 279 -11.43 -15.56 11.90
N LEU A 280 -11.04 -14.85 10.85
CA LEU A 280 -11.99 -14.11 10.04
C LEU A 280 -12.83 -15.00 9.09
N LEU A 281 -12.54 -16.31 9.07
CA LEU A 281 -13.27 -17.35 8.33
C LEU A 281 -14.30 -18.07 9.21
N CYS A 282 -13.84 -18.70 10.29
CA CYS A 282 -14.69 -19.58 11.11
C CYS A 282 -15.20 -18.91 12.40
N GLY A 283 -14.73 -17.71 12.74
CA GLY A 283 -15.17 -17.02 13.95
C GLY A 283 -14.58 -17.58 15.25
N SER A 284 -13.66 -18.55 15.20
CA SER A 284 -12.99 -19.06 16.40
C SER A 284 -11.95 -18.07 16.93
N SER A 285 -11.71 -18.05 18.24
CA SER A 285 -10.62 -17.26 18.82
C SER A 285 -9.29 -17.63 18.16
N PHE A 286 -8.61 -16.63 17.61
CA PHE A 286 -7.36 -16.80 16.89
C PHE A 286 -6.65 -15.45 16.76
N ASP A 287 -5.40 -15.34 17.19
CA ASP A 287 -4.60 -14.11 17.23
C ASP A 287 -3.18 -14.27 16.66
N ASP A 288 -2.94 -15.36 15.93
CA ASP A 288 -1.64 -15.67 15.34
C ASP A 288 -1.53 -15.17 13.90
N TYR A 289 -0.52 -14.34 13.64
CA TYR A 289 -0.18 -13.83 12.32
C TYR A 289 1.04 -14.53 11.69
N SER A 290 1.52 -15.63 12.26
CA SER A 290 2.69 -16.37 11.75
C SER A 290 2.53 -16.82 10.30
N SER A 291 1.30 -17.13 9.88
CA SER A 291 0.96 -17.44 8.48
C SER A 291 1.15 -16.26 7.52
N ARG A 292 1.25 -15.04 8.06
CA ARG A 292 1.32 -13.76 7.34
C ARG A 292 0.26 -13.60 6.27
N CYS A 293 -0.93 -14.12 6.54
CA CYS A 293 -2.06 -13.99 5.65
C CYS A 293 -2.39 -12.53 5.41
N ARG A 294 -2.65 -12.19 4.15
CA ARG A 294 -2.93 -10.82 3.71
C ARG A 294 -4.22 -10.78 2.95
N CYS A 295 -4.99 -9.72 3.20
CA CYS A 295 -6.20 -9.44 2.46
C CYS A 295 -5.91 -9.39 0.95
N SER A 296 -6.68 -10.13 0.16
CA SER A 296 -6.53 -10.19 -1.31
C SER A 296 -6.80 -8.83 -1.98
N ASN A 297 -7.58 -7.94 -1.35
CA ASN A 297 -7.88 -6.61 -1.90
C ASN A 297 -6.88 -5.52 -1.47
N CYS A 298 -6.60 -5.39 -0.16
CA CYS A 298 -5.78 -4.28 0.36
C CYS A 298 -4.41 -4.71 0.89
N ARG A 299 -4.09 -6.01 0.88
CA ARG A 299 -2.83 -6.59 1.39
C ARG A 299 -2.54 -6.38 2.88
N MET A 300 -3.50 -5.81 3.63
CA MET A 300 -3.46 -5.70 5.09
C MET A 300 -3.38 -7.09 5.72
N LEU A 301 -2.62 -7.21 6.81
CA LEU A 301 -2.46 -8.45 7.56
C LEU A 301 -3.81 -8.90 8.16
N VAL A 302 -4.14 -10.18 8.04
CA VAL A 302 -5.42 -10.77 8.46
C VAL A 302 -5.20 -12.06 9.25
N LEU A 303 -6.10 -12.31 10.21
CA LEU A 303 -6.10 -13.50 11.06
C LEU A 303 -6.80 -14.63 10.32
N ASP A 304 -6.01 -15.48 9.69
CA ASP A 304 -6.47 -16.55 8.81
C ASP A 304 -5.51 -17.75 8.85
N SER A 305 -6.10 -18.95 8.81
CA SER A 305 -5.44 -20.26 8.77
C SER A 305 -5.38 -20.86 7.35
N THR A 306 -6.02 -20.25 6.35
CA THR A 306 -6.04 -20.71 4.95
C THR A 306 -5.73 -19.57 3.96
N LYS A 307 -5.68 -19.84 2.64
CA LYS A 307 -5.26 -18.86 1.62
C LYS A 307 -6.46 -18.29 0.85
N GLU A 308 -6.41 -16.96 0.66
CA GLU A 308 -7.38 -16.06 0.00
C GLU A 308 -8.53 -15.56 0.89
N TYR A 309 -8.37 -14.35 1.44
CA TYR A 309 -9.36 -13.74 2.33
C TYR A 309 -9.50 -12.22 2.11
N ILE A 310 -10.66 -11.66 2.46
CA ILE A 310 -10.91 -10.21 2.47
C ILE A 310 -11.15 -9.69 3.87
N CYS A 311 -10.26 -8.82 4.36
CA CYS A 311 -10.37 -8.20 5.69
C CYS A 311 -11.74 -7.57 5.94
N GLU A 312 -12.11 -7.49 7.21
CA GLU A 312 -13.34 -6.91 7.72
C GLU A 312 -13.57 -5.49 7.22
N LEU A 313 -12.53 -4.65 7.13
CA LEU A 313 -12.65 -3.30 6.61
C LEU A 313 -12.98 -3.31 5.11
N CYS A 314 -12.43 -4.26 4.34
CA CYS A 314 -12.77 -4.38 2.92
C CYS A 314 -14.19 -4.93 2.78
N ARG A 315 -14.60 -5.86 3.64
CA ARG A 315 -15.96 -6.40 3.71
C ARG A 315 -17.00 -5.33 4.05
N LYS A 316 -16.76 -4.51 5.09
CA LYS A 316 -17.56 -3.32 5.45
C LYS A 316 -17.68 -2.35 4.27
N ASN A 317 -16.62 -2.20 3.48
CA ASN A 317 -16.60 -1.39 2.25
C ASN A 317 -17.07 -2.15 0.99
N GLY A 318 -17.86 -3.22 1.15
CA GLY A 318 -18.51 -3.94 0.05
C GLY A 318 -17.60 -4.77 -0.86
N LYS A 319 -16.39 -5.14 -0.41
CA LYS A 319 -15.49 -6.06 -1.13
C LYS A 319 -15.76 -7.50 -0.71
N GLN A 320 -15.88 -8.42 -1.66
CA GLN A 320 -16.13 -9.85 -1.40
C GLN A 320 -14.98 -10.72 -1.90
N CYS A 321 -14.67 -11.79 -1.15
CA CYS A 321 -13.67 -12.78 -1.55
C CYS A 321 -14.19 -13.52 -2.79
N CYS A 322 -13.32 -13.83 -3.74
CA CYS A 322 -13.66 -14.75 -4.81
C CYS A 322 -14.01 -16.10 -4.16
N GLN A 323 -15.21 -16.62 -4.39
CA GLN A 323 -15.69 -17.83 -3.73
C GLN A 323 -14.76 -19.02 -4.05
N THR A 324 -14.11 -19.59 -3.03
CA THR A 324 -13.70 -20.99 -3.04
C THR A 324 -14.85 -21.84 -2.51
N LEU A 325 -15.26 -22.84 -3.29
CA LEU A 325 -16.15 -23.92 -2.86
C LEU A 325 -15.65 -24.56 -1.54
N PRO A 326 -16.54 -24.92 -0.61
CA PRO A 326 -16.14 -25.64 0.60
C PRO A 326 -15.70 -27.05 0.21
N ARG A 327 -14.42 -27.40 0.44
CA ARG A 327 -13.98 -28.80 0.39
C ARG A 327 -14.27 -29.46 1.74
N GLN A 328 -15.18 -30.43 1.69
CA GLN A 328 -15.28 -31.48 2.71
C GLN A 328 -14.07 -32.42 2.61
N ASP A 329 -13.60 -32.76 3.80
CA ASP A 329 -12.88 -33.95 4.22
C ASP A 329 -11.38 -34.15 3.91
N CYS A 330 -10.67 -34.31 5.02
CA CYS A 330 -9.36 -34.92 5.19
C CYS A 330 -9.31 -36.31 4.53
N ARG A 331 -8.26 -36.57 3.75
CA ARG A 331 -7.46 -37.81 3.79
C ARG A 331 -6.15 -37.65 3.02
N THR A 332 -5.11 -38.20 3.63
CA THR A 332 -3.76 -38.48 3.13
C THR A 332 -3.76 -39.13 1.74
N GLU A 333 -2.89 -38.68 0.85
CA GLU A 333 -1.80 -39.51 0.30
C GLU A 333 -0.85 -38.70 -0.59
N SER A 334 0.41 -39.14 -0.54
CA SER A 334 1.59 -38.68 -1.25
C SER A 334 1.56 -39.12 -2.70
N GLU A 335 2.03 -38.31 -3.65
CA GLU A 335 2.81 -38.83 -4.78
C GLU A 335 3.68 -37.77 -5.46
N LEU A 336 4.94 -38.16 -5.63
CA LEU A 336 6.04 -37.50 -6.32
C LEU A 336 5.87 -37.69 -7.83
N ILE A 337 6.12 -36.65 -8.64
CA ILE A 337 6.53 -36.85 -10.04
C ILE A 337 7.69 -35.90 -10.37
N ASP A 338 8.78 -36.55 -10.73
CA ASP A 338 10.05 -36.07 -11.26
C ASP A 338 9.95 -35.89 -12.78
N SER A 339 10.67 -34.91 -13.34
CA SER A 339 11.23 -34.97 -14.70
C SER A 339 12.08 -33.73 -14.99
N SER A 340 13.40 -33.96 -15.01
CA SER A 340 14.37 -33.39 -15.94
C SER A 340 13.84 -33.41 -17.39
N ASP A 341 14.25 -32.57 -18.34
CA ASP A 341 15.62 -32.24 -18.75
C ASP A 341 15.59 -31.16 -19.88
N PHE A 342 16.77 -30.59 -20.20
CA PHE A 342 17.14 -29.71 -21.34
C PHE A 342 16.69 -28.22 -21.32
N GLY A 343 17.54 -27.21 -21.47
CA GLY A 343 18.97 -27.20 -21.77
C GLY A 343 19.52 -25.76 -21.75
N ASN A 344 20.81 -25.65 -21.42
CA ASN A 344 21.61 -24.43 -21.41
C ASN A 344 21.68 -23.77 -22.80
N GLN A 345 21.61 -22.44 -22.83
CA GLN A 345 22.46 -21.66 -23.74
C GLN A 345 22.74 -20.26 -23.18
N ALA A 346 24.03 -20.03 -22.93
CA ALA A 346 24.62 -18.76 -22.56
C ALA A 346 24.72 -17.84 -23.78
N ILE A 347 24.39 -16.56 -23.62
CA ILE A 347 24.85 -15.50 -24.52
C ILE A 347 25.41 -14.33 -23.70
N THR A 348 26.64 -14.01 -24.08
CA THR A 348 27.65 -13.12 -23.51
C THR A 348 27.26 -11.65 -23.39
N ASN A 349 27.71 -11.05 -22.28
CA ASN A 349 27.85 -9.61 -22.06
C ASN A 349 28.80 -8.99 -23.10
N GLN A 350 28.40 -7.85 -23.69
CA GLN A 350 29.35 -6.82 -24.12
C GLN A 350 28.85 -5.44 -23.67
N ILE A 351 29.61 -4.87 -22.74
CA ILE A 351 29.52 -3.50 -22.24
C ILE A 351 30.29 -2.63 -23.25
N ALA A 352 29.66 -1.58 -23.77
CA ALA A 352 30.33 -0.48 -24.43
C ALA A 352 29.95 0.84 -23.75
N THR A 353 30.84 1.30 -22.89
CA THR A 353 30.86 2.64 -22.29
C THR A 353 31.25 3.67 -23.36
N SER A 354 30.44 4.71 -23.56
CA SER A 354 30.96 5.97 -24.12
C SER A 354 30.36 7.18 -23.38
N THR A 355 31.27 8.06 -23.02
CA THR A 355 31.17 9.25 -22.16
C THR A 355 30.55 10.42 -22.91
N ILE A 356 29.58 11.12 -22.30
CA ILE A 356 29.03 12.40 -22.79
C ILE A 356 29.54 13.57 -21.92
N PRO A 357 29.99 14.70 -22.50
CA PRO A 357 30.57 15.81 -21.74
C PRO A 357 29.51 16.62 -20.97
N ARG A 358 29.90 17.13 -19.80
CA ARG A 358 29.12 18.06 -18.98
C ARG A 358 29.06 19.45 -19.63
N SER A 359 27.86 19.96 -19.89
CA SER A 359 27.59 21.39 -20.04
C SER A 359 26.57 21.84 -19.00
N ASN A 360 26.92 22.91 -18.28
CA ASN A 360 26.05 23.59 -17.32
C ASN A 360 25.05 24.47 -18.08
N GLY A 361 23.75 24.16 -17.92
CA GLY A 361 22.64 25.00 -18.36
C GLY A 361 21.34 24.43 -17.81
N CYS A 362 20.73 25.13 -16.84
CA CYS A 362 19.44 24.76 -16.27
C CYS A 362 18.31 25.14 -17.25
N GLU A 363 18.18 24.40 -18.35
CA GLU A 363 16.94 24.37 -19.13
C GLU A 363 16.01 23.34 -18.48
N GLN A 364 14.84 23.78 -18.04
CA GLN A 364 13.83 22.90 -17.47
C GLN A 364 13.28 22.01 -18.59
N LEU A 365 13.77 20.77 -18.71
CA LEU A 365 13.31 19.81 -19.74
C LEU A 365 11.78 19.75 -19.76
N LYS A 366 11.19 20.02 -20.93
CA LYS A 366 9.74 20.07 -21.12
C LYS A 366 9.16 18.65 -20.99
N LYS A 367 8.34 18.42 -19.97
CA LYS A 367 7.69 17.10 -19.76
C LYS A 367 6.66 16.85 -20.85
N VAL A 368 6.54 15.60 -21.29
CA VAL A 368 5.44 15.18 -22.18
C VAL A 368 4.13 15.07 -21.40
N LYS A 369 3.03 15.55 -21.96
CA LYS A 369 1.70 15.49 -21.35
C LYS A 369 0.92 14.30 -21.89
N ILE A 370 0.49 13.39 -21.01
CA ILE A 370 -0.10 12.11 -21.38
C ILE A 370 -1.54 12.01 -20.87
N LEU A 371 -2.49 11.86 -21.79
CA LEU A 371 -3.90 11.62 -21.46
C LEU A 371 -4.12 10.17 -21.05
N CYS A 372 -4.67 9.93 -19.85
CA CYS A 372 -4.78 8.63 -19.21
C CYS A 372 -6.24 8.12 -19.21
N LEU A 373 -6.49 7.03 -19.95
CA LEU A 373 -7.79 6.36 -20.09
C LEU A 373 -7.88 5.13 -19.17
N HIS A 374 -8.83 5.15 -18.23
CA HIS A 374 -9.02 4.07 -17.25
C HIS A 374 -9.67 2.82 -17.85
N GLY A 375 -9.63 1.69 -17.13
CA GLY A 375 -10.31 0.44 -17.55
C GLY A 375 -11.82 0.43 -17.31
N PHE A 376 -12.50 -0.63 -17.73
CA PHE A 376 -13.95 -0.81 -17.56
C PHE A 376 -14.39 -0.74 -16.09
N ARG A 377 -15.54 -0.09 -15.80
CA ARG A 377 -16.09 0.12 -14.44
C ARG A 377 -15.10 0.79 -13.47
N GLN A 378 -14.24 1.67 -13.99
CA GLN A 378 -13.34 2.53 -13.21
C GLN A 378 -13.74 4.00 -13.38
N ASN A 379 -12.91 4.89 -12.85
CA ASN A 379 -13.02 6.34 -12.99
C ASN A 379 -11.60 6.94 -12.89
N ALA A 380 -11.44 8.20 -13.29
CA ALA A 380 -10.19 8.96 -13.31
C ALA A 380 -9.47 8.93 -11.96
N SER A 381 -10.22 9.15 -10.87
CA SER A 381 -9.70 9.16 -9.50
C SER A 381 -9.11 7.81 -9.10
N ASN A 382 -9.83 6.72 -9.37
CA ASN A 382 -9.37 5.36 -9.10
C ASN A 382 -8.13 5.02 -9.93
N PHE A 383 -8.14 5.38 -11.22
CA PHE A 383 -7.02 5.10 -12.11
C PHE A 383 -5.77 5.89 -11.73
N LYS A 384 -5.91 7.17 -11.36
CA LYS A 384 -4.83 8.00 -10.78
C LYS A 384 -4.24 7.37 -9.53
N GLY A 385 -5.08 6.85 -8.63
CA GLY A 385 -4.63 6.12 -7.44
C GLY A 385 -3.84 4.86 -7.78
N ARG A 386 -4.37 4.01 -8.69
CA ARG A 386 -3.73 2.75 -9.13
C ARG A 386 -2.41 2.98 -9.88
N THR A 387 -2.28 4.11 -10.57
CA THR A 387 -1.08 4.48 -11.34
C THR A 387 -0.15 5.44 -10.59
N SER A 388 -0.39 5.69 -9.30
CA SER A 388 0.44 6.59 -8.48
C SER A 388 1.93 6.21 -8.46
N ALA A 389 2.24 4.90 -8.45
CA ALA A 389 3.61 4.41 -8.55
C ALA A 389 4.26 4.77 -9.91
N LEU A 390 3.51 4.64 -11.01
CA LEU A 390 3.93 5.03 -12.35
C LEU A 390 4.15 6.55 -12.39
N ALA A 391 3.18 7.34 -11.96
CA ALA A 391 3.27 8.80 -11.90
C ALA A 391 4.52 9.27 -11.13
N LYS A 392 4.79 8.66 -9.97
CA LYS A 392 5.98 8.97 -9.15
C LYS A 392 7.29 8.66 -9.89
N LYS A 393 7.33 7.58 -10.66
CA LYS A 393 8.51 7.14 -11.43
C LYS A 393 8.71 7.97 -12.70
N LEU A 394 7.64 8.51 -13.28
CA LEU A 394 7.67 9.34 -14.48
C LEU A 394 7.66 10.85 -14.19
N LYS A 395 7.60 11.29 -12.92
CA LYS A 395 7.38 12.71 -12.52
C LYS A 395 8.32 13.74 -13.14
N HIS A 396 9.50 13.34 -13.58
CA HIS A 396 10.51 14.22 -14.20
C HIS A 396 10.43 14.24 -15.73
N ILE A 397 9.69 13.32 -16.33
CA ILE A 397 9.63 13.11 -17.78
C ILE A 397 8.22 13.29 -18.34
N ALA A 398 7.18 12.99 -17.56
CA ALA A 398 5.79 13.06 -18.01
C ALA A 398 4.86 13.70 -16.97
N GLU A 399 3.82 14.37 -17.46
CA GLU A 399 2.64 14.80 -16.73
C GLU A 399 1.46 13.90 -17.12
N LEU A 400 0.81 13.25 -16.15
CA LEU A 400 -0.32 12.35 -16.40
C LEU A 400 -1.64 13.06 -16.11
N VAL A 401 -2.51 13.14 -17.13
CA VAL A 401 -3.81 13.80 -17.08
C VAL A 401 -4.91 12.75 -17.12
N PHE A 402 -5.72 12.65 -16.07
CA PHE A 402 -6.73 11.60 -15.93
C PHE A 402 -8.12 12.17 -16.21
N ILE A 403 -8.93 11.45 -17.00
CA ILE A 403 -10.31 11.81 -17.33
C ILE A 403 -11.26 10.63 -17.09
N ASP A 404 -12.52 10.95 -16.80
CA ASP A 404 -13.60 9.97 -16.72
C ASP A 404 -14.10 9.66 -18.14
N ALA A 405 -14.48 8.41 -18.38
CA ALA A 405 -15.14 8.02 -19.62
C ALA A 405 -16.59 8.54 -19.64
N PRO A 406 -17.19 8.78 -20.83
CA PRO A 406 -18.50 9.43 -20.90
C PRO A 406 -19.67 8.54 -20.48
N HIS A 407 -19.53 7.22 -20.57
CA HIS A 407 -20.63 6.30 -20.27
C HIS A 407 -20.68 5.97 -18.78
N GLU A 408 -21.61 6.58 -18.05
CA GLU A 408 -21.88 6.24 -16.65
C GLU A 408 -22.67 4.92 -16.56
N LEU A 409 -22.13 3.96 -15.80
CA LEU A 409 -22.70 2.62 -15.66
C LEU A 409 -23.54 2.47 -14.40
N SER A 410 -24.67 1.75 -14.53
CA SER A 410 -25.52 1.31 -13.42
C SER A 410 -24.72 0.62 -12.30
N PHE A 411 -25.13 0.90 -11.06
CA PHE A 411 -24.68 0.13 -9.91
C PHE A 411 -25.19 -1.29 -10.03
N VAL A 412 -24.29 -2.25 -9.86
CA VAL A 412 -24.64 -3.67 -9.87
C VAL A 412 -24.50 -4.19 -8.45
N TYR A 413 -25.55 -4.78 -7.91
CA TYR A 413 -25.58 -5.40 -6.57
C TYR A 413 -25.99 -6.86 -6.66
N LYS A 414 -25.60 -7.69 -5.71
CA LYS A 414 -26.02 -9.10 -5.66
C LYS A 414 -26.94 -9.27 -4.44
N PRO A 415 -28.23 -9.65 -4.62
CA PRO A 415 -29.12 -9.90 -3.50
C PRO A 415 -28.61 -11.11 -2.71
N ASN A 416 -28.70 -11.03 -1.38
CA ASN A 416 -28.25 -12.08 -0.47
C ASN A 416 -29.35 -13.15 -0.38
N PRO A 417 -29.11 -14.42 -0.75
CA PRO A 417 -30.16 -15.45 -0.77
C PRO A 417 -30.68 -15.86 0.62
N ASP A 418 -30.00 -15.47 1.71
CA ASP A 418 -30.35 -15.89 3.07
C ASP A 418 -31.36 -14.97 3.80
N HIS A 419 -31.99 -14.01 3.10
CA HIS A 419 -33.05 -13.18 3.68
C HIS A 419 -34.40 -13.45 3.01
N ASN A 420 -35.15 -14.41 3.57
CA ASN A 420 -36.61 -14.43 3.44
C ASN A 420 -37.19 -13.31 4.30
N SER A 421 -37.24 -12.10 3.74
CA SER A 421 -38.02 -11.01 4.31
C SER A 421 -38.40 -10.04 3.18
N ASP A 422 -39.71 -9.91 2.97
CA ASP A 422 -40.36 -8.95 2.10
C ASP A 422 -39.77 -7.54 2.26
N GLY A 423 -39.56 -6.85 1.14
CA GLY A 423 -39.34 -5.39 1.11
C GLY A 423 -37.95 -4.94 0.70
N SER A 424 -37.87 -4.42 -0.52
CA SER A 424 -36.75 -3.67 -1.10
C SER A 424 -36.15 -2.63 -0.15
N SER A 425 -34.86 -2.76 0.19
CA SER A 425 -34.04 -1.63 0.65
C SER A 425 -32.81 -1.50 -0.25
N LEU A 426 -32.85 -0.52 -1.17
CA LEU A 426 -31.69 -0.14 -1.96
C LEU A 426 -30.58 0.37 -1.01
N PRO A 427 -29.29 0.04 -1.24
CA PRO A 427 -28.22 0.52 -0.39
C PRO A 427 -28.11 2.06 -0.41
N SER A 428 -28.42 2.70 0.71
CA SER A 428 -28.31 4.16 0.90
C SER A 428 -26.86 4.56 1.20
N GLY A 429 -26.01 4.50 0.18
CA GLY A 429 -24.64 4.98 0.25
C GLY A 429 -24.25 5.68 -1.04
N THR A 430 -23.63 6.86 -0.95
CA THR A 430 -23.07 7.61 -2.08
C THR A 430 -21.92 6.81 -2.70
N SER A 431 -22.26 5.82 -3.51
CA SER A 431 -21.30 4.95 -4.19
C SER A 431 -20.59 5.74 -5.29
N LYS A 432 -19.26 5.63 -5.37
CA LYS A 432 -18.47 6.34 -6.39
C LYS A 432 -18.88 5.85 -7.78
N ARG A 433 -19.31 6.79 -8.65
CA ARG A 433 -19.74 6.56 -10.03
C ARG A 433 -18.71 5.74 -10.82
N LYS A 434 -19.21 4.88 -11.70
CA LYS A 434 -18.41 3.96 -12.52
C LYS A 434 -18.64 4.30 -13.98
N PHE A 435 -17.56 4.33 -14.75
CA PHE A 435 -17.61 4.72 -16.14
C PHE A 435 -17.04 3.64 -17.05
N ALA A 436 -17.38 3.71 -18.34
CA ALA A 436 -16.82 2.91 -19.40
C ALA A 436 -16.61 3.74 -20.66
N TRP A 437 -15.66 3.30 -21.48
CA TRP A 437 -15.41 3.87 -22.81
C TRP A 437 -16.30 3.23 -23.87
N LEU A 438 -16.59 1.94 -23.70
CA LEU A 438 -17.44 1.16 -24.59
C LEU A 438 -18.47 0.42 -23.74
N VAL A 439 -19.68 0.28 -24.26
CA VAL A 439 -20.81 -0.33 -23.56
C VAL A 439 -21.40 -1.46 -24.38
N ALA A 440 -22.24 -2.29 -23.75
CA ALA A 440 -22.97 -3.32 -24.48
C ALA A 440 -24.14 -2.71 -25.25
N PRO A 441 -24.61 -3.32 -26.35
CA PRO A 441 -25.81 -2.87 -27.06
C PRO A 441 -27.00 -2.77 -26.11
N ASN A 442 -27.84 -1.74 -26.28
CA ASN A 442 -29.03 -1.49 -25.46
C ASN A 442 -28.74 -1.27 -23.97
N SER A 443 -27.50 -0.88 -23.60
CA SER A 443 -27.19 -0.37 -22.26
C SER A 443 -27.91 0.97 -22.06
N THR A 444 -29.17 0.95 -21.62
CA THR A 444 -29.88 2.17 -21.24
C THR A 444 -29.20 2.81 -20.03
N CYS A 445 -28.33 3.78 -20.30
CA CYS A 445 -27.66 4.61 -19.30
C CYS A 445 -28.65 5.70 -18.87
N HIS A 446 -29.63 5.34 -18.04
CA HIS A 446 -30.46 6.34 -17.37
C HIS A 446 -29.67 6.92 -16.18
N PRO A 447 -29.48 8.25 -16.09
CA PRO A 447 -28.77 8.91 -14.99
C PRO A 447 -29.41 8.68 -13.62
N GLU A 448 -30.68 8.26 -13.60
CA GLU A 448 -31.46 8.02 -12.39
C GLU A 448 -31.39 6.54 -11.97
N GLN A 449 -30.49 6.25 -11.03
CA GLN A 449 -30.57 5.19 -10.02
C GLN A 449 -31.12 3.80 -10.42
N SER A 450 -30.71 3.23 -11.56
CA SER A 450 -31.01 1.82 -11.83
C SER A 450 -29.97 0.91 -11.17
N TRP A 451 -30.28 0.41 -9.97
CA TRP A 451 -29.55 -0.70 -9.37
C TRP A 451 -29.90 -1.99 -10.14
N LYS A 452 -28.92 -2.59 -10.81
CA LYS A 452 -29.10 -3.87 -11.52
C LYS A 452 -28.60 -5.03 -10.67
N ILE A 453 -29.31 -6.15 -10.68
CA ILE A 453 -28.87 -7.37 -10.00
C ILE A 453 -27.73 -8.00 -10.80
N ALA A 454 -26.69 -8.50 -10.13
CA ALA A 454 -25.63 -9.28 -10.75
C ALA A 454 -26.15 -10.67 -11.13
N ASP A 455 -26.72 -10.80 -12.33
CA ASP A 455 -27.36 -12.05 -12.79
C ASP A 455 -26.36 -13.17 -13.11
N ALA A 456 -25.04 -12.91 -13.09
CA ALA A 456 -24.02 -13.90 -13.47
C ALA A 456 -22.64 -13.71 -12.78
N PRO A 457 -21.81 -14.77 -12.68
CA PRO A 457 -20.39 -14.65 -12.31
C PRO A 457 -19.61 -13.72 -13.26
N PHE A 458 -18.44 -13.23 -12.82
CA PHE A 458 -17.57 -12.39 -13.65
C PHE A 458 -17.21 -13.11 -14.94
N ASP A 459 -17.63 -12.54 -16.07
CA ASP A 459 -17.31 -13.02 -17.40
C ASP A 459 -15.95 -12.44 -17.84
N PRO A 460 -14.87 -13.25 -17.92
CA PRO A 460 -13.58 -12.78 -18.39
C PRO A 460 -13.61 -12.35 -19.86
N LEU A 461 -14.64 -12.75 -20.62
CA LEU A 461 -14.86 -12.36 -22.01
C LEU A 461 -15.87 -11.19 -22.15
N GLN A 462 -16.26 -10.54 -21.04
CA GLN A 462 -17.19 -9.41 -21.05
C GLN A 462 -16.78 -8.30 -22.03
N TYR A 463 -15.47 -8.14 -22.27
CA TYR A 463 -14.97 -7.14 -23.20
C TYR A 463 -15.42 -7.35 -24.65
N LEU A 464 -15.76 -8.59 -25.04
CA LEU A 464 -16.30 -8.93 -26.36
C LEU A 464 -17.74 -8.43 -26.55
N GLN A 465 -18.46 -8.17 -25.46
CA GLN A 465 -19.84 -7.68 -25.49
C GLN A 465 -19.92 -6.15 -25.53
N GLN A 466 -18.80 -5.44 -25.37
CA GLN A 466 -18.74 -3.97 -25.32
C GLN A 466 -18.66 -3.41 -26.74
N THR A 467 -19.74 -3.61 -27.50
CA THR A 467 -19.80 -3.32 -28.94
C THR A 467 -20.52 -2.02 -29.31
N ASP A 468 -20.69 -1.09 -28.37
CA ASP A 468 -21.40 0.18 -28.59
C ASP A 468 -20.74 1.35 -27.81
N GLY A 469 -21.18 2.58 -28.06
CA GLY A 469 -20.72 3.79 -27.38
C GLY A 469 -19.43 4.42 -27.94
N PHE A 470 -18.92 3.92 -29.07
CA PHE A 470 -17.68 4.42 -29.67
C PHE A 470 -17.76 5.87 -30.15
N GLU A 471 -18.79 6.23 -30.91
CA GLU A 471 -18.93 7.58 -31.48
C GLU A 471 -18.98 8.66 -30.39
N GLU A 472 -19.72 8.40 -29.31
CA GLU A 472 -19.77 9.30 -28.14
C GLU A 472 -18.41 9.42 -27.46
N SER A 473 -17.73 8.30 -27.22
CA SER A 473 -16.38 8.29 -26.64
C SER A 473 -15.35 8.97 -27.53
N TYR A 474 -15.44 8.81 -28.85
CA TYR A 474 -14.55 9.45 -29.81
C TYR A 474 -14.76 10.98 -29.80
N ALA A 475 -16.01 11.44 -29.92
CA ALA A 475 -16.34 12.86 -29.86
C ALA A 475 -15.94 13.49 -28.52
N TYR A 476 -16.17 12.79 -27.41
CA TYR A 476 -15.75 13.21 -26.08
C TYR A 476 -14.23 13.38 -25.98
N LEU A 477 -13.45 12.42 -26.48
CA LEU A 477 -11.99 12.50 -26.47
C LEU A 477 -11.45 13.61 -27.39
N GLU A 478 -12.01 13.79 -28.59
CA GLU A 478 -11.62 14.91 -29.45
C GLU A 478 -11.88 16.26 -28.79
N HIS A 479 -13.06 16.41 -28.16
CA HIS A 479 -13.38 17.62 -27.41
C HIS A 479 -12.42 17.81 -26.23
N ALA A 480 -12.20 16.79 -25.41
CA ALA A 480 -11.30 16.85 -24.25
C ALA A 480 -9.86 17.23 -24.65
N ILE A 481 -9.31 16.63 -25.71
CA ILE A 481 -7.97 16.95 -26.21
C ILE A 481 -7.91 18.39 -26.72
N SER A 482 -8.95 18.85 -27.43
CA SER A 482 -9.01 20.23 -27.93
C SER A 482 -9.05 21.27 -26.82
N GLN A 483 -9.78 21.00 -25.72
CA GLN A 483 -9.91 21.90 -24.58
C GLN A 483 -8.64 21.94 -23.71
N MET A 484 -8.02 20.78 -23.49
CA MET A 484 -6.85 20.68 -22.60
C MET A 484 -5.60 21.33 -23.20
N GLY A 485 -5.49 21.34 -24.54
CA GLY A 485 -4.32 21.81 -25.28
C GLY A 485 -3.04 21.00 -24.98
N ASN A 486 -2.15 20.90 -25.96
CA ASN A 486 -0.79 20.39 -25.77
C ASN A 486 -0.73 18.99 -25.10
N ILE A 487 -1.55 18.03 -25.57
CA ILE A 487 -1.45 16.61 -25.20
C ILE A 487 -0.49 15.93 -26.19
N ASP A 488 0.63 15.39 -25.69
CA ASP A 488 1.65 14.74 -26.50
C ASP A 488 1.32 13.27 -26.81
N GLY A 489 0.70 12.56 -25.86
CA GLY A 489 0.45 11.13 -26.01
C GLY A 489 -0.74 10.64 -25.21
N ILE A 490 -1.08 9.38 -25.43
CA ILE A 490 -2.19 8.70 -24.76
C ILE A 490 -1.70 7.47 -24.02
N LEU A 491 -2.24 7.22 -22.84
CA LEU A 491 -2.02 6.00 -22.07
C LEU A 491 -3.37 5.38 -21.76
N GLY A 492 -3.59 4.15 -22.23
CA GLY A 492 -4.80 3.40 -21.94
C GLY A 492 -4.52 2.14 -21.13
N PHE A 493 -5.44 1.77 -20.24
CA PHE A 493 -5.41 0.51 -19.52
C PHE A 493 -6.66 -0.31 -19.77
N SER A 494 -6.52 -1.60 -20.12
CA SER A 494 -7.65 -2.50 -20.36
C SER A 494 -8.60 -1.93 -21.43
N GLN A 495 -9.88 -1.73 -21.13
CA GLN A 495 -10.82 -1.06 -22.04
C GLN A 495 -10.35 0.33 -22.49
N GLY A 496 -9.65 1.10 -21.63
CA GLY A 496 -9.08 2.37 -22.02
C GLY A 496 -7.96 2.24 -23.07
N ALA A 497 -7.23 1.12 -23.08
CA ALA A 497 -6.26 0.81 -24.12
C ALA A 497 -6.94 0.46 -25.45
N ALA A 498 -8.02 -0.32 -25.40
CA ALA A 498 -8.84 -0.65 -26.57
C ALA A 498 -9.45 0.63 -27.19
N MET A 499 -10.06 1.50 -26.36
CA MET A 499 -10.60 2.78 -26.81
C MET A 499 -9.50 3.71 -27.35
N GLY A 500 -8.35 3.77 -26.68
CA GLY A 500 -7.22 4.58 -27.14
C GLY A 500 -6.73 4.16 -28.53
N ALA A 501 -6.67 2.85 -28.80
CA ALA A 501 -6.30 2.34 -30.11
C ALA A 501 -7.35 2.68 -31.19
N LEU A 502 -8.64 2.52 -30.87
CA LEU A 502 -9.74 2.94 -31.76
C LEU A 502 -9.68 4.45 -32.07
N PHE A 503 -9.45 5.27 -31.05
CA PHE A 503 -9.31 6.72 -31.20
C PHE A 503 -8.17 7.08 -32.17
N CYS A 504 -7.01 6.44 -32.01
CA CYS A 504 -5.87 6.64 -32.91
C CYS A 504 -6.21 6.20 -34.34
N ARG A 505 -6.84 5.03 -34.50
CA ARG A 505 -7.28 4.54 -35.82
C ARG A 505 -8.22 5.52 -36.50
N GLN A 506 -9.26 5.98 -35.81
CA GLN A 506 -10.25 6.89 -36.38
C GLN A 506 -9.64 8.26 -36.70
N GLN A 507 -8.75 8.76 -35.84
CA GLN A 507 -8.03 10.00 -36.10
C GLN A 507 -7.13 9.90 -37.35
N GLN A 508 -6.44 8.77 -37.56
CA GLN A 508 -5.67 8.52 -38.78
C GLN A 508 -6.57 8.50 -40.02
N LYS A 509 -7.74 7.85 -39.95
CA LYS A 509 -8.73 7.84 -41.04
C LYS A 509 -9.27 9.25 -41.35
N ASN A 510 -9.61 10.03 -40.33
CA ASN A 510 -10.27 11.34 -40.51
C ASN A 510 -9.30 12.46 -40.93
N CYS A 511 -8.09 12.50 -40.36
CA CYS A 511 -7.17 13.63 -40.52
C CYS A 511 -5.98 13.33 -41.45
N GLY A 512 -5.80 12.07 -41.88
CA GLY A 512 -4.61 11.61 -42.62
C GLY A 512 -3.30 11.64 -41.83
N SER A 513 -3.31 12.23 -40.62
CA SER A 513 -2.19 12.33 -39.69
C SER A 513 -2.71 12.35 -38.25
N LEU A 514 -1.91 11.84 -37.32
CA LEU A 514 -2.26 11.74 -35.91
C LEU A 514 -1.87 13.02 -35.16
N LYS A 515 -2.78 13.53 -34.31
CA LYS A 515 -2.52 14.66 -33.41
C LYS A 515 -1.62 14.24 -32.24
N LEU A 516 -1.69 12.96 -31.85
CA LEU A 516 -0.86 12.36 -30.80
C LEU A 516 0.50 11.94 -31.37
N ARG A 517 1.55 12.10 -30.57
CA ARG A 517 2.94 11.74 -30.91
C ARG A 517 3.27 10.29 -30.54
N PHE A 518 2.62 9.76 -29.49
CA PHE A 518 2.80 8.36 -29.07
C PHE A 518 1.60 7.80 -28.30
N GLY A 519 1.55 6.47 -28.17
CA GLY A 519 0.59 5.74 -27.36
C GLY A 519 1.23 4.72 -26.42
N ILE A 520 0.68 4.53 -25.23
CA ILE A 520 1.04 3.48 -24.28
C ILE A 520 -0.21 2.65 -23.98
N PHE A 521 -0.22 1.38 -24.36
CA PHE A 521 -1.39 0.52 -24.28
C PHE A 521 -1.12 -0.65 -23.34
N CYS A 522 -1.74 -0.63 -22.17
CA CYS A 522 -1.50 -1.62 -21.13
C CYS A 522 -2.66 -2.61 -20.98
N SER A 523 -2.39 -3.92 -21.10
CA SER A 523 -3.39 -5.00 -21.12
C SER A 523 -4.58 -4.70 -22.06
N GLY A 524 -4.31 -4.09 -23.21
CA GLY A 524 -5.33 -3.74 -24.20
C GLY A 524 -5.74 -4.92 -25.06
N TYR A 525 -6.80 -4.74 -25.84
CA TYR A 525 -7.35 -5.72 -26.77
C TYR A 525 -7.94 -5.01 -28.01
N PRO A 526 -8.05 -5.69 -29.16
CA PRO A 526 -8.84 -5.19 -30.28
C PRO A 526 -10.30 -5.06 -29.87
N ALA A 527 -10.84 -3.85 -29.87
CA ALA A 527 -12.25 -3.66 -29.57
C ALA A 527 -13.10 -4.31 -30.68
N PRO A 528 -14.19 -5.03 -30.35
CA PRO A 528 -15.01 -5.81 -31.30
C PRO A 528 -15.86 -4.96 -32.28
N ILE A 529 -15.56 -3.67 -32.38
CA ILE A 529 -16.26 -2.65 -33.17
C ILE A 529 -15.34 -1.88 -34.11
N GLY A 530 -14.03 -2.08 -33.97
CA GLY A 530 -13.06 -1.36 -34.78
C GLY A 530 -13.09 -1.88 -36.21
N ASP A 531 -13.34 -0.98 -37.15
CA ASP A 531 -13.03 -1.22 -38.55
C ASP A 531 -11.50 -1.13 -38.75
N PHE A 532 -10.84 -2.24 -38.43
CA PHE A 532 -9.41 -2.45 -38.58
C PHE A 532 -9.12 -3.00 -39.98
N ASP A 533 -9.31 -2.15 -41.00
CA ASP A 533 -8.81 -2.38 -42.36
C ASP A 533 -7.32 -2.76 -42.35
N SER A 534 -6.83 -3.27 -43.49
CA SER A 534 -5.44 -3.73 -43.67
C SER A 534 -4.35 -2.66 -43.51
N ASP A 535 -4.68 -1.37 -43.44
CA ASP A 535 -3.69 -0.31 -43.14
C ASP A 535 -3.32 -0.32 -41.65
N PRO A 536 -2.06 -0.40 -41.23
CA PRO A 536 -1.69 -0.38 -39.81
C PRO A 536 -1.82 1.03 -39.16
N ILE A 537 -2.03 1.08 -37.84
CA ILE A 537 -1.96 2.33 -37.05
C ILE A 537 -0.50 2.76 -36.98
N ARG A 538 -0.19 3.98 -37.45
CA ARG A 538 1.20 4.48 -37.58
C ARG A 538 1.70 5.27 -36.38
N LEU A 539 0.92 5.31 -35.29
CA LEU A 539 1.33 5.95 -34.04
C LEU A 539 2.49 5.17 -33.41
N PRO A 540 3.62 5.82 -33.08
CA PRO A 540 4.63 5.19 -32.23
C PRO A 540 4.01 4.70 -30.92
N SER A 541 4.13 3.41 -30.63
CA SER A 541 3.40 2.79 -29.52
C SER A 541 4.25 1.87 -28.66
N LEU A 542 3.93 1.85 -27.36
CA LEU A 542 4.43 0.90 -26.39
C LEU A 542 3.28 0.06 -25.84
N HIS A 543 3.35 -1.24 -26.01
CA HIS A 543 2.35 -2.17 -25.50
C HIS A 543 2.91 -2.91 -24.29
N CYS A 544 2.17 -2.94 -23.18
CA CYS A 544 2.58 -3.62 -21.95
C CYS A 544 1.50 -4.59 -21.49
N PHE A 545 1.79 -5.89 -21.37
CA PHE A 545 0.77 -6.86 -20.97
C PHE A 545 1.38 -8.10 -20.31
N GLY A 546 0.52 -8.88 -19.64
CA GLY A 546 0.92 -10.13 -19.00
C GLY A 546 1.47 -11.13 -20.02
N ASN A 547 2.60 -11.78 -19.73
CA ASN A 547 3.07 -12.95 -20.48
C ASN A 547 2.22 -14.20 -20.16
N GLY A 548 2.51 -15.33 -20.80
CA GLY A 548 1.80 -16.60 -20.54
C GLY A 548 1.84 -17.06 -19.07
N GLU A 549 2.89 -16.72 -18.33
CA GLU A 549 3.07 -17.03 -16.91
C GLU A 549 2.38 -16.03 -15.98
N GLY A 550 2.16 -14.79 -16.43
CA GLY A 550 1.60 -13.71 -15.64
C GLY A 550 0.11 -13.87 -15.33
N GLN A 551 -0.56 -14.84 -15.96
CA GLN A 551 -1.97 -15.16 -15.77
C GLN A 551 -2.86 -13.91 -15.75
N ASP A 552 -2.79 -13.06 -16.79
CA ASP A 552 -3.80 -12.02 -16.97
C ASP A 552 -5.16 -12.69 -17.23
N ARG A 553 -5.96 -12.78 -16.16
CA ARG A 553 -7.28 -13.43 -16.16
C ARG A 553 -8.38 -12.57 -16.77
N GLN A 554 -8.09 -11.32 -17.13
CA GLN A 554 -9.05 -10.42 -17.76
C GLN A 554 -8.82 -10.37 -19.26
N ILE A 555 -7.58 -10.14 -19.71
CA ILE A 555 -7.21 -10.07 -21.11
C ILE A 555 -6.05 -11.04 -21.34
N ALA A 556 -6.33 -12.16 -22.02
CA ALA A 556 -5.30 -13.15 -22.31
C ALA A 556 -4.17 -12.53 -23.15
N ASN A 557 -2.92 -12.94 -22.90
CA ASN A 557 -1.73 -12.48 -23.61
C ASN A 557 -1.93 -12.44 -25.15
N ARG A 558 -2.48 -13.52 -25.72
CA ARG A 558 -2.78 -13.61 -27.17
C ARG A 558 -3.65 -12.47 -27.69
N VAL A 559 -4.63 -12.02 -26.91
CA VAL A 559 -5.57 -10.95 -27.28
C VAL A 559 -4.86 -9.60 -27.23
N SER A 560 -3.97 -9.38 -26.26
CA SER A 560 -3.12 -8.19 -26.28
C SER A 560 -2.16 -8.20 -27.45
N THR A 561 -1.60 -9.34 -27.84
CA THR A 561 -0.78 -9.48 -29.04
C THR A 561 -1.56 -9.16 -30.31
N GLU A 562 -2.81 -9.60 -30.44
CA GLU A 562 -3.68 -9.22 -31.56
C GLU A 562 -3.83 -7.69 -31.68
N LEU A 563 -3.89 -6.95 -30.56
CA LEU A 563 -3.89 -5.48 -30.60
C LEU A 563 -2.55 -4.92 -31.11
N VAL A 564 -1.42 -5.51 -30.73
CA VAL A 564 -0.08 -5.12 -31.21
C VAL A 564 0.03 -5.30 -32.73
N ASP A 565 -0.65 -6.29 -33.31
CA ASP A 565 -0.65 -6.57 -34.74
C ASP A 565 -1.39 -5.53 -35.58
N LEU A 566 -2.22 -4.69 -34.94
CA LEU A 566 -2.91 -3.57 -35.61
C LEU A 566 -2.04 -2.32 -35.78
N PHE A 567 -0.86 -2.28 -35.17
CA PHE A 567 0.09 -1.16 -35.22
C PHE A 567 1.26 -1.47 -36.16
N ASP A 568 1.84 -0.43 -36.79
CA ASP A 568 3.00 -0.57 -37.65
C ASP A 568 4.21 -1.08 -36.85
N LYS A 569 4.72 -2.26 -37.24
CA LYS A 569 5.81 -2.94 -36.53
C LYS A 569 7.11 -2.15 -36.48
N ARG A 570 7.29 -1.15 -37.34
CA ARG A 570 8.49 -0.29 -37.36
C ARG A 570 8.53 0.72 -36.20
N CYS A 571 7.38 1.03 -35.60
CA CYS A 571 7.27 2.02 -34.52
C CYS A 571 6.56 1.48 -33.27
N CYS A 572 6.37 0.16 -33.19
CA CYS A 572 5.70 -0.52 -32.08
C CYS A 572 6.70 -1.31 -31.22
N SER A 573 6.66 -1.11 -29.91
CA SER A 573 7.48 -1.80 -28.91
C SER A 573 6.61 -2.58 -27.92
N VAL A 574 7.11 -3.73 -27.43
CA VAL A 574 6.36 -4.62 -26.53
C VAL A 574 7.11 -4.86 -25.22
N ILE A 575 6.39 -4.86 -24.11
CA ILE A 575 6.83 -5.26 -22.78
C ILE A 575 5.88 -6.35 -22.27
N GLU A 576 6.38 -7.58 -22.20
CA GLU A 576 5.66 -8.66 -21.52
C GLU A 576 6.14 -8.82 -20.07
N HIS A 577 5.23 -9.11 -19.14
CA HIS A 577 5.55 -9.25 -17.71
C HIS A 577 4.75 -10.33 -17.00
N ASP A 578 5.25 -10.83 -15.87
CA ASP A 578 4.66 -11.89 -15.06
C ASP A 578 3.62 -11.38 -14.02
N MET A 579 3.29 -10.09 -14.05
CA MET A 579 2.48 -9.44 -13.00
C MET A 579 0.95 -9.43 -13.25
N GLY A 580 0.46 -10.11 -14.30
CA GLY A 580 -0.97 -10.18 -14.65
C GLY A 580 -1.56 -8.86 -15.15
N HIS A 581 -2.83 -8.58 -14.82
CA HIS A 581 -3.59 -7.43 -15.34
C HIS A 581 -3.22 -6.10 -14.64
N ILE A 582 -2.03 -5.57 -14.92
CA ILE A 582 -1.47 -4.37 -14.28
C ILE A 582 -0.52 -3.60 -15.21
N ILE A 583 -0.29 -2.32 -14.92
CA ILE A 583 0.81 -1.56 -15.53
C ILE A 583 2.12 -1.85 -14.75
N PRO A 584 3.15 -2.41 -15.39
CA PRO A 584 4.35 -2.86 -14.70
C PRO A 584 5.26 -1.68 -14.31
N THR A 585 5.41 -1.43 -13.00
CA THR A 585 6.21 -0.29 -12.47
C THR A 585 7.53 -0.72 -11.81
N ARG A 586 7.85 -2.01 -11.84
CA ARG A 586 9.11 -2.57 -11.33
C ARG A 586 10.17 -2.57 -12.45
N PRO A 587 11.47 -2.44 -12.11
CA PRO A 587 12.54 -2.78 -13.04
C PRO A 587 12.43 -4.25 -13.49
N PRO A 588 12.79 -4.59 -14.75
CA PRO A 588 13.30 -3.68 -15.78
C PRO A 588 12.19 -2.91 -16.55
N TYR A 589 10.92 -3.25 -16.34
CA TYR A 589 9.80 -2.75 -17.15
C TYR A 589 9.62 -1.23 -17.11
N ILE A 590 9.73 -0.62 -15.92
CA ILE A 590 9.64 0.84 -15.80
C ILE A 590 10.75 1.55 -16.58
N ASP A 591 11.93 0.97 -16.67
CA ASP A 591 13.06 1.61 -17.34
C ASP A 591 12.87 1.58 -18.86
N LYS A 592 12.27 0.49 -19.40
CA LYS A 592 11.80 0.45 -20.80
C LYS A 592 10.70 1.47 -21.09
N ILE A 593 9.77 1.71 -20.17
CA ILE A 593 8.75 2.77 -20.32
C ILE A 593 9.41 4.16 -20.39
N LYS A 594 10.40 4.42 -19.53
CA LYS A 594 11.15 5.69 -19.56
C LYS A 594 11.96 5.85 -20.84
N GLU A 595 12.62 4.78 -21.30
CA GLU A 595 13.38 4.76 -22.56
C GLU A 595 12.46 5.10 -23.74
N PHE A 596 11.29 4.45 -23.83
CA PHE A 596 10.31 4.79 -24.85
C PHE A 596 9.91 6.27 -24.81
N LEU A 597 9.57 6.81 -23.62
CA LEU A 597 9.17 8.20 -23.46
C LEU A 597 10.30 9.20 -23.75
N SER A 598 11.56 8.81 -23.54
CA SER A 598 12.72 9.66 -23.81
C SER A 598 12.88 10.04 -25.28
N ASN A 599 12.29 9.28 -26.21
CA ASN A 599 12.26 9.62 -27.62
C ASN A 599 11.35 10.82 -27.96
N PHE A 600 10.58 11.33 -26.98
CA PHE A 600 9.57 12.37 -27.19
C PHE A 600 9.78 13.62 -26.30
N ILE A 601 10.81 13.61 -25.45
CA ILE A 601 11.23 14.70 -24.56
C ILE A 601 12.39 15.41 -25.23
#